data_AF-A0A430DG65-F1
#
_entry.id   AF-A0A430DG65-F1
#
_cell.length_a   1.000
_cell.length_b   1.000
_cell.length_c   1.000
_cell.angle_alpha   90.00
_cell.angle_beta   90.00
_cell.angle_gamma   90.00
#
_symmetry.space_group_name_H-M   'P 1'
#
loop_
_entity.id
_entity.type
_entity.pdbx_description
1 polymer ?
#
loop_
_entity_poly.entity_id
_entity_poly.type
_entity_poly.pdbx_seq_one_letter_code
_entity_poly.pdbx_strand_id
1 'polypeptide(L)'
;MADRRQLCRGLWMAISEAEANPAFQERLAKALAADEKPVKAPVERKRQTKPAEHKRPSNRRTPAMLDPVQLARNGESELREALAKLDIEQLRDVVADYGMDPGKLVMKWRDADRIVDRIVEVARGRAQKGSAFLLTCSPEM
;
A
#
# COMPACT_ATOMS: atom_id res chain seq x y z
N MET A 1 7.73 15.41 24.25
CA MET A 1 7.46 14.41 23.19
C MET A 1 7.32 13.07 23.88
N ALA A 2 6.16 12.43 23.80
CA ALA A 2 5.95 11.13 24.45
C ALA A 2 6.81 10.06 23.75
N ASP A 3 7.52 9.24 24.54
CA ASP A 3 8.35 8.17 24.02
C ASP A 3 7.47 7.10 23.35
N ARG A 4 7.90 6.55 22.22
CA ARG A 4 7.14 5.58 21.41
C ARG A 4 6.73 4.34 22.23
N ARG A 5 7.52 3.98 23.24
CA ARG A 5 7.22 2.89 24.18
C ARG A 5 6.12 3.23 25.18
N GLN A 6 5.92 4.51 25.49
CA GLN A 6 4.85 4.98 26.37
C GLN A 6 3.50 4.97 25.65
N LEU A 7 3.49 5.32 24.36
CA LEU A 7 2.27 5.30 23.54
C LEU A 7 1.72 3.89 23.33
N CYS A 8 2.58 2.90 23.03
CA CYS A 8 2.14 1.51 22.84
C CYS A 8 1.57 0.92 24.14
N ARG A 9 2.21 1.19 25.29
CA ARG A 9 1.70 0.76 26.59
C ARG A 9 0.36 1.40 26.94
N GLY A 10 0.20 2.70 26.67
CA GLY A 10 -1.06 3.40 26.88
C GLY A 10 -2.19 2.84 26.02
N LEU A 11 -1.91 2.53 24.75
CA LEU A 11 -2.89 1.94 23.84
C LEU A 11 -3.29 0.51 24.26
N TRP A 12 -2.32 -0.32 24.64
CA TRP A 12 -2.60 -1.68 25.09
C TRP A 12 -3.42 -1.71 26.39
N MET A 13 -3.12 -0.81 27.33
CA MET A 13 -3.94 -0.61 28.55
C MET A 13 -5.38 -0.22 28.20
N ALA A 14 -5.58 0.68 27.24
CA ALA A 14 -6.92 1.08 26.82
C ALA A 14 -7.70 -0.06 26.15
N ILE A 15 -7.03 -0.90 25.36
CA ILE A 15 -7.63 -2.10 24.75
C ILE A 15 -8.02 -3.10 25.84
N SER A 16 -7.10 -3.40 26.76
CA SER A 16 -7.33 -4.36 27.86
C SER A 16 -8.46 -3.90 28.78
N GLU A 17 -8.54 -2.60 29.08
CA GLU A 17 -9.62 -2.03 29.89
C GLU A 17 -10.97 -2.06 29.15
N ALA A 18 -10.99 -1.91 27.82
CA ALA A 18 -12.20 -2.05 27.01
C ALA A 18 -12.72 -3.50 26.99
N GLU A 19 -11.85 -4.48 27.00
CA GLU A 19 -12.25 -5.90 27.07
C GLU A 19 -12.76 -6.30 28.47
N ALA A 20 -12.13 -5.78 29.52
CA ALA A 20 -12.48 -6.11 30.90
C ALA A 20 -13.71 -5.35 31.43
N ASN A 21 -14.02 -4.18 30.87
CA ASN A 21 -15.05 -3.28 31.40
C ASN A 21 -16.08 -2.86 30.32
N PRO A 22 -17.29 -3.46 30.31
CA PRO A 22 -18.33 -3.15 29.33
C PRO A 22 -18.77 -1.69 29.34
N ALA A 23 -18.82 -1.05 30.52
CA ALA A 23 -19.21 0.35 30.63
C ALA A 23 -18.16 1.30 30.03
N PHE A 24 -16.87 0.93 30.09
CA PHE A 24 -15.81 1.65 29.42
C PHE A 24 -15.85 1.44 27.90
N GLN A 25 -16.10 0.21 27.45
CA GLN A 25 -16.30 -0.12 26.04
C GLN A 25 -17.42 0.71 25.40
N GLU A 26 -18.57 0.85 26.06
CA GLU A 26 -19.68 1.67 25.56
C GLU A 26 -19.32 3.15 25.44
N ARG A 27 -18.59 3.69 26.44
CA ARG A 27 -18.14 5.09 26.42
C ARG A 27 -17.11 5.33 25.32
N LEU A 28 -16.19 4.39 25.12
CA LEU A 28 -15.19 4.43 24.05
C LEU A 28 -15.87 4.33 22.67
N ALA A 29 -16.78 3.38 22.50
CA ALA A 29 -17.56 3.23 21.27
C ALA A 29 -18.38 4.50 20.97
N LYS A 30 -19.01 5.11 21.98
CA LYS A 30 -19.75 6.38 21.82
C LYS A 30 -18.84 7.54 21.43
N ALA A 31 -17.64 7.62 22.00
CA ALA A 31 -16.67 8.65 21.66
C ALA A 31 -16.14 8.50 20.23
N LEU A 32 -15.92 7.26 19.76
CA LEU A 32 -15.50 6.96 18.39
C LEU A 32 -16.64 7.10 17.38
N ALA A 33 -17.87 6.75 17.76
CA ALA A 33 -19.08 6.87 16.94
C ALA A 33 -19.57 8.32 16.78
N ALA A 34 -19.04 9.27 17.57
CA ALA A 34 -19.43 10.69 17.47
C ALA A 34 -19.04 11.34 16.12
N ASP A 35 -18.23 10.67 15.29
CA ASP A 35 -17.93 11.09 13.91
C ASP A 35 -18.73 10.32 12.84
N GLU A 36 -19.51 9.30 13.23
CA GLU A 36 -20.39 8.58 12.30
C GLU A 36 -21.72 9.35 12.12
N LYS A 37 -21.66 10.44 11.36
CA LYS A 37 -22.85 10.84 10.60
C LYS A 37 -23.29 9.62 9.77
N PRO A 38 -24.58 9.25 9.77
CA PRO A 38 -25.03 8.05 9.07
C PRO A 38 -24.68 8.20 7.59
N VAL A 39 -23.79 7.33 7.12
CA VAL A 39 -23.55 7.13 5.68
C VAL A 39 -24.85 6.58 5.13
N LYS A 40 -25.69 7.49 4.62
CA LYS A 40 -26.86 7.12 3.83
C LYS A 40 -26.37 6.23 2.68
N ALA A 41 -27.11 5.15 2.45
CA ALA A 41 -26.94 4.20 1.35
C ALA A 41 -26.56 4.91 0.03
N PRO A 42 -25.84 4.25 -0.90
CA PRO A 42 -25.39 4.87 -2.15
C PRO A 42 -26.59 5.31 -2.99
N VAL A 43 -27.03 6.55 -2.82
CA VAL A 43 -27.86 7.23 -3.80
C VAL A 43 -26.89 7.73 -4.85
N GLU A 44 -26.99 7.18 -6.06
CA GLU A 44 -26.35 7.70 -7.27
C GLU A 44 -26.67 9.20 -7.42
N ARG A 45 -25.81 10.03 -6.84
CA ARG A 45 -25.83 11.46 -7.04
C ARG A 45 -24.72 11.77 -8.00
N LYS A 46 -25.09 12.02 -9.26
CA LYS A 46 -24.26 12.73 -10.24
C LYS A 46 -23.76 14.02 -9.61
N ARG A 47 -22.59 13.99 -8.98
CA ARG A 47 -21.94 15.17 -8.42
C ARG A 47 -20.91 15.64 -9.43
N GLN A 48 -21.27 16.73 -10.10
CA GLN A 48 -20.34 17.56 -10.85
C GLN A 48 -19.22 18.01 -9.90
N THR A 49 -18.06 17.39 -10.01
CA THR A 49 -16.82 17.90 -9.44
C THR A 49 -16.10 18.67 -10.52
N LYS A 50 -15.96 19.99 -10.37
CA LYS A 50 -14.94 20.77 -11.08
C LYS A 50 -13.58 20.10 -10.80
N PRO A 51 -12.89 19.52 -11.79
CA PRO A 51 -11.60 18.89 -11.56
C PRO A 51 -10.55 19.98 -11.44
N ALA A 52 -9.82 20.02 -10.31
CA ALA A 52 -8.52 20.65 -10.29
C ALA A 52 -7.62 19.84 -11.25
N GLU A 53 -7.27 20.49 -12.34
CA GLU A 53 -6.62 19.92 -13.51
C GLU A 53 -5.17 19.55 -13.20
N HIS A 54 -4.95 18.32 -12.74
CA HIS A 54 -3.72 17.61 -13.02
C HIS A 54 -4.08 16.41 -13.90
N LYS A 55 -4.31 16.69 -15.19
CA LYS A 55 -4.40 15.65 -16.22
C LYS A 55 -3.04 14.95 -16.31
N ARG A 56 -2.83 13.95 -15.46
CA ARG A 56 -1.91 12.88 -15.80
C ARG A 56 -2.58 12.15 -16.97
N PRO A 57 -1.97 12.13 -18.17
CA PRO A 57 -2.59 11.51 -19.33
C PRO A 57 -2.89 10.05 -19.00
N SER A 58 -4.18 9.72 -19.06
CA SER A 58 -4.71 8.37 -18.92
C SER A 58 -4.31 7.56 -20.15
N ASN A 59 -3.03 7.25 -20.29
CA ASN A 59 -2.57 6.13 -21.09
C ASN A 59 -2.74 4.88 -20.23
N ARG A 60 -3.99 4.52 -19.98
CA ARG A 60 -4.41 3.35 -19.20
C ARG A 60 -4.06 2.12 -20.03
N ARG A 61 -2.79 1.71 -19.97
CA ARG A 61 -2.39 0.36 -20.36
C ARG A 61 -3.05 -0.61 -19.38
N THR A 62 -3.30 -1.82 -19.85
CA THR A 62 -3.94 -2.89 -19.09
C THR A 62 -3.28 -3.00 -17.71
N PRO A 63 -4.06 -2.97 -16.61
CA PRO A 63 -3.49 -2.99 -15.26
C PRO A 63 -2.55 -4.19 -15.14
N ALA A 64 -1.33 -3.93 -14.68
CA ALA A 64 -0.35 -4.97 -14.42
C ALA A 64 -1.00 -6.09 -13.58
N MET A 65 -1.05 -7.31 -14.13
CA MET A 65 -1.58 -8.51 -13.46
C MET A 65 -0.81 -8.86 -12.17
N LEU A 66 0.31 -8.19 -11.92
CA LEU A 66 1.30 -8.58 -10.94
C LEU A 66 1.71 -7.37 -10.08
N ASP A 67 1.67 -7.52 -8.76
CA ASP A 67 2.22 -6.53 -7.83
C ASP A 67 3.68 -6.88 -7.48
N PRO A 68 4.67 -6.21 -8.09
CA PRO A 68 6.08 -6.52 -7.86
C PRO A 68 6.53 -6.22 -6.42
N VAL A 69 5.88 -5.28 -5.72
CA VAL A 69 6.26 -4.92 -4.34
C VAL A 69 5.75 -5.98 -3.36
N GLN A 70 4.55 -6.53 -3.58
CA GLN A 70 4.06 -7.65 -2.77
C GLN A 70 4.91 -8.91 -3.01
N LEU A 71 5.21 -9.25 -4.27
CA LEU A 71 6.06 -10.41 -4.56
C LEU A 71 7.47 -10.27 -4.00
N ALA A 72 8.05 -9.07 -4.03
CA ALA A 72 9.33 -8.80 -3.37
C ALA A 72 9.31 -9.05 -1.85
N ARG A 73 8.13 -9.03 -1.19
CA ARG A 73 8.00 -9.38 0.22
C ARG A 73 8.02 -10.89 0.45
N ASN A 74 7.46 -11.67 -0.48
CA ASN A 74 7.46 -13.12 -0.42
C ASN A 74 8.85 -13.69 -0.73
N GLY A 75 9.55 -13.09 -1.70
CA GLY A 75 10.94 -13.43 -2.00
C GLY A 75 11.43 -12.89 -3.33
N GLU A 76 12.74 -12.70 -3.44
CA GLU A 76 13.37 -12.26 -4.69
C GLU A 76 13.20 -13.31 -5.80
N SER A 77 13.33 -14.61 -5.47
CA SER A 77 13.21 -15.71 -6.42
C SER A 77 11.81 -15.78 -7.03
N GLU A 78 10.76 -15.66 -6.21
CA GLU A 78 9.37 -15.65 -6.69
C GLU A 78 9.09 -14.46 -7.62
N LEU A 79 9.60 -13.28 -7.27
CA LEU A 79 9.49 -12.10 -8.12
C LEU A 79 10.18 -12.34 -9.47
N ARG A 80 11.39 -12.91 -9.47
CA ARG A 80 12.16 -13.16 -10.69
C ARG A 80 11.48 -14.19 -11.59
N GLU A 81 10.95 -15.27 -11.01
CA GLU A 81 10.18 -16.28 -11.74
C GLU A 81 8.88 -15.75 -12.33
N ALA A 82 8.19 -14.86 -11.59
CA ALA A 82 6.99 -14.19 -12.09
C ALA A 82 7.31 -13.25 -13.25
N LEU A 83 8.41 -12.48 -13.14
CA LEU A 83 8.88 -11.56 -14.17
C LEU A 83 9.42 -12.28 -15.42
N ALA A 84 10.00 -13.47 -15.27
CA ALA A 84 10.47 -14.28 -16.40
C ALA A 84 9.35 -14.80 -17.31
N LYS A 85 8.11 -14.85 -16.82
CA LYS A 85 6.92 -15.27 -17.59
C LYS A 85 6.29 -14.14 -18.40
N LEU A 86 6.74 -12.91 -18.21
CA LEU A 86 6.18 -11.69 -18.81
C LEU A 86 6.99 -11.27 -20.03
N ASP A 87 6.31 -10.73 -21.04
CA ASP A 87 6.98 -10.15 -22.21
C ASP A 87 7.59 -8.77 -21.87
N ILE A 88 8.54 -8.31 -22.67
CA ILE A 88 9.21 -7.02 -22.49
C ILE A 88 8.24 -5.83 -22.47
N GLU A 89 7.14 -5.90 -23.24
CA GLU A 89 6.10 -4.88 -23.21
C GLU A 89 5.36 -4.88 -21.86
N GLN A 90 5.04 -6.07 -21.34
CA GLN A 90 4.38 -6.23 -20.05
C GLN A 90 5.28 -5.80 -18.89
N LEU A 91 6.58 -6.07 -18.97
CA LEU A 91 7.57 -5.60 -18.00
C LEU A 91 7.63 -4.06 -17.96
N ARG A 92 7.58 -3.41 -19.12
CA ARG A 92 7.52 -1.94 -19.21
C ARG A 92 6.22 -1.38 -18.64
N ASP A 93 5.11 -2.08 -18.83
CA ASP A 93 3.82 -1.69 -18.29
C ASP A 93 3.81 -1.76 -16.75
N VAL A 94 4.35 -2.84 -16.17
CA VAL A 94 4.55 -2.94 -14.70
C VAL A 94 5.37 -1.77 -14.17
N VAL A 95 6.45 -1.39 -14.86
CA VAL A 95 7.31 -0.26 -14.45
C VAL A 95 6.57 1.08 -14.53
N ALA A 96 5.71 1.27 -15.54
CA ALA A 96 4.91 2.48 -15.71
C ALA A 96 3.81 2.58 -14.65
N ASP A 97 3.07 1.49 -14.42
CA ASP A 97 1.95 1.43 -13.46
C ASP A 97 2.42 1.67 -12.02
N TYR A 98 3.51 1.02 -11.63
CA TYR A 98 4.09 1.18 -10.29
C TYR A 98 5.03 2.39 -10.18
N GLY A 99 5.23 3.15 -11.26
CA GLY A 99 6.11 4.32 -11.27
C GLY A 99 7.51 4.00 -10.75
N MET A 100 8.10 2.88 -11.19
CA MET A 100 9.41 2.41 -10.73
C MET A 100 10.59 3.14 -11.40
N ASP A 101 10.31 3.87 -12.48
CA ASP A 101 11.31 4.57 -13.25
C ASP A 101 10.93 6.04 -13.49
N PRO A 102 11.26 6.94 -12.55
CA PRO A 102 10.95 8.36 -12.71
C PRO A 102 11.66 9.01 -13.91
N GLY A 103 12.78 8.43 -14.36
CA GLY A 103 13.56 8.92 -15.50
C GLY A 103 13.12 8.39 -16.87
N LYS A 104 12.14 7.47 -16.92
CA LYS A 104 11.69 6.79 -18.16
C LYS A 104 12.84 6.18 -18.99
N LEU A 105 13.94 5.80 -18.34
CA LEU A 105 15.08 5.11 -18.93
C LEU A 105 14.72 3.68 -19.34
N VAL A 106 13.88 2.99 -18.57
CA VAL A 106 13.45 1.61 -18.80
C VAL A 106 12.73 1.45 -20.13
N MET A 107 11.99 2.48 -20.56
CA MET A 107 11.29 2.50 -21.84
C MET A 107 12.25 2.45 -23.05
N LYS A 108 13.52 2.82 -22.86
CA LYS A 108 14.54 2.81 -23.91
C LYS A 108 15.34 1.50 -23.96
N TRP A 109 15.22 0.63 -22.95
CA TRP A 109 16.00 -0.60 -22.88
C TRP A 109 15.38 -1.69 -23.74
N ARG A 110 16.22 -2.43 -24.47
CA ARG A 110 15.81 -3.58 -25.30
C ARG A 110 16.04 -4.91 -24.61
N ASP A 111 16.86 -4.92 -23.56
CA ASP A 111 17.19 -6.12 -22.80
C ASP A 111 16.16 -6.36 -21.70
N ALA A 112 15.44 -7.49 -21.79
CA ALA A 112 14.43 -7.87 -20.80
C ALA A 112 15.04 -8.09 -19.40
N ASP A 113 16.19 -8.77 -19.33
CA ASP A 113 16.89 -9.04 -18.06
C ASP A 113 17.23 -7.76 -17.30
N ARG A 114 17.69 -6.74 -18.01
CA ARG A 114 18.00 -5.42 -17.44
C ARG A 114 16.76 -4.74 -16.85
N ILE A 115 15.61 -4.90 -17.49
CA ILE A 115 14.33 -4.37 -16.99
C ILE A 115 13.90 -5.13 -15.72
N VAL A 116 14.06 -6.45 -15.71
CA VAL A 116 13.78 -7.30 -14.55
C VAL A 116 14.65 -6.89 -13.36
N ASP A 117 15.96 -6.73 -13.55
CA ASP A 117 16.87 -6.29 -12.49
C ASP A 117 16.43 -4.96 -11.87
N ARG A 118 15.99 -4.00 -12.69
CA ARG A 118 15.49 -2.71 -12.22
C ARG A 118 14.20 -2.84 -11.41
N ILE A 119 13.27 -3.69 -11.84
CA ILE A 119 12.04 -3.96 -11.11
C ILE A 119 12.38 -4.57 -9.75
N VAL A 120 13.27 -5.57 -9.71
CA VAL A 120 13.71 -6.25 -8.48
C VAL A 120 14.35 -5.26 -7.51
N GLU A 121 15.29 -4.44 -7.98
CA GLU A 121 15.99 -3.41 -7.18
C GLU A 121 14.98 -2.47 -6.48
N VAL A 122 14.07 -1.88 -7.27
CA VAL A 122 13.11 -0.89 -6.78
C VAL A 122 12.06 -1.55 -5.89
N ALA A 123 11.56 -2.73 -6.25
CA ALA A 123 10.57 -3.46 -5.49
C ALA A 123 11.10 -3.86 -4.11
N ARG A 124 12.33 -4.38 -4.03
CA ARG A 124 12.99 -4.70 -2.75
C ARG A 124 13.18 -3.46 -1.88
N GLY A 125 13.66 -2.36 -2.46
CA GLY A 125 13.82 -1.10 -1.74
C GLY A 125 12.50 -0.57 -1.17
N ARG A 126 11.38 -0.77 -1.88
CA ARG A 126 10.04 -0.39 -1.41
C ARG A 126 9.49 -1.36 -0.36
N ALA A 127 9.68 -2.66 -0.54
CA ALA A 127 9.26 -3.69 0.40
C ALA A 127 9.93 -3.50 1.78
N GLN A 128 11.23 -3.21 1.81
CA GLN A 128 11.98 -2.95 3.05
C GLN A 128 11.60 -1.63 3.72
N LYS A 129 11.28 -0.57 2.96
CA LYS A 129 10.85 0.71 3.55
C LYS A 129 9.49 0.60 4.23
N GLY A 130 8.58 -0.21 3.69
CA GLY A 130 7.25 -0.43 4.27
C GLY A 130 7.25 -1.33 5.51
N SER A 131 8.22 -2.25 5.66
CA SER A 131 8.27 -3.17 6.80
C SER A 131 8.56 -2.46 8.13
N ALA A 132 9.33 -1.36 8.11
CA ALA A 132 9.61 -0.56 9.31
C ALA A 132 8.34 0.04 9.97
N PHE A 133 7.24 0.18 9.21
CA PHE A 133 5.96 0.66 9.72
C PHE A 133 5.00 -0.47 10.13
N LEU A 134 5.22 -1.68 9.62
CA LEU A 134 4.42 -2.86 9.96
C LEU A 134 4.96 -3.59 11.21
N LEU A 135 6.17 -3.27 11.66
CA LEU A 135 6.89 -3.97 12.73
C LEU A 135 6.33 -3.77 14.16
N THR A 136 5.06 -3.36 14.31
CA THR A 136 4.48 -3.11 15.64
C THR A 136 2.97 -3.32 15.66
N CYS A 137 2.55 -4.58 15.56
CA CYS A 137 1.48 -5.14 16.38
C CYS A 137 1.53 -6.68 16.23
N SER A 138 2.54 -7.32 16.81
CA SER A 138 2.52 -8.76 17.05
C SER A 138 2.37 -8.94 18.56
N PRO A 139 1.28 -9.54 19.04
CA PRO A 139 1.12 -9.88 20.44
C PRO A 139 1.96 -11.13 20.69
N GLU A 140 3.25 -10.95 20.90
CA GLU A 140 4.06 -11.94 21.61
C GLU A 140 4.35 -11.35 22.99
N MET A 141 3.67 -11.95 23.97
CA MET A 141 3.68 -11.76 25.43
C MET A 141 2.65 -10.78 26.01
#